data_AF-A0A161XC55-F1
#
_entry.id   AF-A0A161XC55-F1
#
_cell.length_a   1.000
_cell.length_b   1.000
_cell.length_c   1.000
_cell.angle_alpha   90.00
_cell.angle_beta   90.00
_cell.angle_gamma   90.00
#
_symmetry.space_group_name_H-M   'P 1'
#
loop_
_entity.id
_entity.type
_entity.pdbx_description
1 polymer ?
#
loop_
_entity_poly.entity_id
_entity_poly.type
_entity_poly.pdbx_seq_one_letter_code
_entity_poly.pdbx_strand_id
1 'polypeptide(L)'
;MPTRTARRTTTQRGLGWVHQQAVAALLRSLPDGSPCWWCGMPMYRDPARNFDQRQLQGDHSTARAVGGTVTDRLLHATCNGSRGDGSRDHLRPAITGQPVDAVSNRDDRGCWCLLEW
;
A
#
# COMPACT_ATOMS: atom_id res chain seq x y z
N MET A 1 -14.10 -20.83 -27.48
CA MET A 1 -12.69 -20.41 -27.31
C MET A 1 -12.67 -19.27 -26.29
N PRO A 2 -12.12 -19.44 -25.07
CA PRO A 2 -11.99 -18.32 -24.16
C PRO A 2 -10.95 -17.35 -24.74
N THR A 3 -11.35 -16.10 -24.95
CA THR A 3 -10.45 -15.04 -25.41
C THR A 3 -9.50 -14.68 -24.28
N ARG A 4 -8.19 -14.86 -24.51
CA ARG A 4 -7.15 -14.47 -23.56
C ARG A 4 -7.14 -12.94 -23.44
N THR A 5 -7.76 -12.40 -22.40
CA THR A 5 -7.78 -10.95 -22.12
C THR A 5 -6.34 -10.43 -22.07
N ALA A 6 -6.01 -9.45 -22.93
CA ALA A 6 -4.67 -8.90 -22.99
C ALA A 6 -4.27 -8.29 -21.65
N ARG A 7 -3.11 -8.70 -21.12
CA ARG A 7 -2.56 -8.17 -19.86
C ARG A 7 -2.20 -6.70 -20.07
N ARG A 8 -2.84 -5.80 -19.31
CA ARG A 8 -2.55 -4.35 -19.37
C ARG A 8 -1.08 -4.08 -19.04
N THR A 9 -0.42 -3.24 -19.83
CA THR A 9 0.96 -2.79 -19.58
C THR A 9 1.05 -1.95 -18.30
N THR A 10 2.24 -1.78 -17.71
CA THR A 10 2.45 -0.97 -16.50
C THR A 10 1.93 0.46 -16.67
N THR A 11 2.11 1.05 -17.85
CA THR A 11 1.59 2.37 -18.22
C THR A 11 0.06 2.37 -18.36
N GLN A 12 -0.54 1.37 -19.01
CA GLN A 12 -2.01 1.22 -19.07
C GLN A 12 -2.62 0.95 -17.70
N ARG A 13 -1.83 0.34 -16.81
CA ARG A 13 -2.13 0.19 -15.39
C ARG A 13 -1.77 1.45 -14.61
N GLY A 14 -1.55 2.62 -15.20
CA GLY A 14 -1.30 3.88 -14.47
C GLY A 14 -0.10 3.88 -13.51
N LEU A 15 0.82 2.91 -13.65
CA LEU A 15 2.05 2.77 -12.87
C LEU A 15 3.29 3.13 -13.70
N GLY A 16 3.09 3.85 -14.80
CA GLY A 16 4.16 4.24 -15.72
C GLY A 16 5.12 5.27 -15.11
N TRP A 17 6.00 5.78 -15.96
CA TRP A 17 7.07 6.71 -15.58
C TRP A 17 6.60 7.91 -14.76
N VAL A 18 5.44 8.49 -15.09
CA VAL A 18 4.85 9.63 -14.34
C VAL A 18 4.57 9.26 -12.89
N HIS A 19 3.98 8.08 -12.65
CA HIS A 19 3.71 7.61 -11.29
C HIS A 19 5.00 7.40 -10.50
N GLN A 20 6.00 6.78 -11.13
CA GLN A 20 7.31 6.56 -10.51
C GLN A 20 8.00 7.87 -10.15
N GLN A 21 7.91 8.88 -11.01
CA GLN A 21 8.49 10.19 -10.76
C GLN A 21 7.76 10.95 -9.64
N ALA A 22 6.44 10.82 -9.55
CA ALA A 22 5.66 11.37 -8.44
C ALA A 22 6.04 10.74 -7.09
N VAL A 23 6.14 9.40 -7.04
CA VAL A 23 6.60 8.69 -5.83
C VAL A 23 8.00 9.14 -5.44
N ALA A 24 8.93 9.23 -6.40
CA ALA A 24 10.29 9.69 -6.15
C ALA A 24 10.33 11.13 -5.63
N ALA A 25 9.46 12.02 -6.14
CA ALA A 25 9.34 13.39 -5.63
C ALA A 25 8.85 13.42 -4.18
N LEU A 26 7.81 12.65 -3.85
CA LEU A 26 7.29 12.53 -2.49
C LEU A 26 8.33 11.96 -1.53
N LEU A 27 9.09 10.96 -1.95
CA LEU A 27 10.18 10.38 -1.16
C LEU A 27 11.28 11.41 -0.88
N ARG A 28 11.64 12.25 -1.86
CA ARG A 28 12.64 13.32 -1.67
C ARG A 28 12.17 14.39 -0.69
N SER A 29 10.86 14.68 -0.65
CA SER A 29 10.30 15.67 0.27
C SER A 29 9.96 15.10 1.64
N LEU A 30 9.91 13.78 1.82
CA LEU A 30 9.48 13.14 3.06
C LEU A 30 10.46 13.43 4.23
N PRO A 31 10.04 14.12 5.29
CA PRO A 31 10.79 14.15 6.54
C PRO A 31 10.77 12.77 7.20
N ASP A 32 11.93 12.25 7.59
CA ASP A 32 12.02 10.98 8.32
C ASP A 32 11.20 11.04 9.61
N GLY A 33 10.43 9.98 9.87
CA GLY A 33 9.52 9.91 11.02
C GLY A 33 8.14 10.50 10.80
N SER A 34 7.85 11.05 9.60
CA SER A 34 6.50 11.56 9.29
C SER A 34 5.44 10.47 9.49
N PRO A 35 4.28 10.80 10.10
CA PRO A 35 3.27 9.81 10.40
C PRO A 35 2.60 9.29 9.13
N CYS A 36 2.50 7.97 9.00
CA CYS A 36 1.70 7.34 7.96
C CYS A 36 0.21 7.67 8.18
N TRP A 37 -0.47 8.19 7.17
CA TRP A 37 -1.87 8.60 7.29
C TRP A 37 -2.83 7.45 7.65
N TRP A 38 -2.47 6.22 7.29
CA TRP A 38 -3.27 5.03 7.58
C TRP A 38 -3.09 4.54 9.02
N CYS A 39 -1.83 4.40 9.46
CA CYS A 39 -1.50 3.74 10.73
C CYS A 39 -0.98 4.65 11.83
N GLY A 40 -0.62 5.89 11.52
CA GLY A 40 0.01 6.83 12.44
C GLY A 40 1.48 6.55 12.74
N MET A 41 2.02 5.40 12.34
CA MET A 41 3.41 5.04 12.62
C MET A 41 4.40 5.82 11.74
N PRO A 42 5.65 6.03 12.22
CA PRO A 42 6.64 6.79 11.48
C PRO A 42 7.01 6.12 10.15
N MET A 43 7.15 6.95 9.12
CA MET A 43 7.63 6.56 7.80
C MET A 43 9.09 6.97 7.62
N TYR A 44 9.87 6.06 7.05
CA TYR A 44 11.28 6.29 6.72
C TYR A 44 11.54 5.96 5.26
N ARG A 45 12.48 6.71 4.66
CA ARG A 45 12.96 6.42 3.31
C ARG A 45 13.72 5.11 3.25
N ASP A 46 14.43 4.78 4.33
CA ASP A 46 15.10 3.49 4.52
C ASP A 46 14.06 2.39 4.82
N PRO A 47 13.91 1.39 3.94
CA PRO A 47 12.98 0.27 4.15
C PRO A 47 13.19 -0.46 5.46
N ALA A 48 14.42 -0.61 5.93
CA ALA A 48 14.72 -1.42 7.13
C ALA A 48 14.19 -0.78 8.42
N ARG A 49 13.93 0.53 8.41
CA ARG A 49 13.40 1.29 9.55
C ARG A 49 11.88 1.32 9.60
N ASN A 50 11.22 0.95 8.50
CA ASN A 50 9.77 0.81 8.47
C ASN A 50 9.35 -0.49 9.17
N PHE A 51 8.19 -0.48 9.85
CA PHE A 51 7.71 -1.64 10.60
C PHE A 51 7.48 -2.88 9.72
N ASP A 52 7.14 -2.68 8.45
CA ASP A 52 6.92 -3.73 7.46
C ASP A 52 8.20 -4.07 6.67
N GLN A 53 9.33 -3.46 7.01
CA GLN A 53 10.64 -3.63 6.38
C GLN A 53 10.63 -3.44 4.86
N ARG A 54 9.75 -2.55 4.38
CA ARG A 54 9.49 -2.33 2.95
C ARG A 54 9.62 -0.86 2.58
N GLN A 55 9.85 -0.63 1.28
CA GLN A 55 9.81 0.72 0.72
C GLN A 55 8.38 1.28 0.80
N LEU A 56 8.28 2.59 1.05
CA LEU A 56 7.01 3.30 1.01
C LEU A 56 6.40 3.24 -0.39
N GLN A 57 5.08 3.20 -0.44
CA GLN A 57 4.30 3.13 -1.66
C GLN A 57 3.57 4.46 -1.89
N GLY A 58 3.41 4.82 -3.16
CA GLY A 58 2.60 5.96 -3.57
C GLY A 58 1.12 5.62 -3.54
N ASP A 59 0.40 6.18 -2.57
CA ASP A 59 -1.05 6.07 -2.47
C ASP A 59 -1.75 7.24 -3.17
N HIS A 60 -3.01 7.01 -3.54
CA HIS A 60 -3.86 7.99 -4.22
C HIS A 60 -5.03 8.33 -3.30
N SER A 61 -5.20 9.59 -2.89
CA SER A 61 -6.38 10.01 -2.11
C SER A 61 -7.68 9.51 -2.74
N THR A 62 -7.84 9.76 -4.04
CA THR A 62 -8.88 9.13 -4.86
C THR A 62 -8.36 7.79 -5.36
N ALA A 63 -8.97 6.70 -4.93
CA ALA A 63 -8.51 5.39 -5.33
C ALA A 63 -8.58 5.20 -6.86
N ARG A 64 -7.67 4.36 -7.36
CA ARG A 64 -7.56 4.10 -8.80
C ARG A 64 -8.77 3.37 -9.37
N ALA A 65 -9.45 2.57 -8.53
CA ALA A 65 -10.68 1.88 -8.89
C ALA A 65 -11.81 2.84 -9.28
N VAL A 66 -11.81 4.07 -8.75
CA VAL A 66 -12.80 5.11 -9.02
C VAL A 66 -12.28 6.23 -9.94
N GLY A 67 -11.11 6.03 -10.57
CA GLY A 67 -10.57 6.94 -11.58
C GLY A 67 -9.44 7.88 -11.11
N GLY A 68 -8.93 7.73 -9.88
CA GLY A 68 -7.79 8.52 -9.43
C GLY A 68 -6.49 8.18 -10.16
N THR A 69 -5.75 9.21 -10.55
CA THR A 69 -4.48 9.10 -11.31
C THR A 69 -3.29 9.78 -10.62
N VAL A 70 -3.56 10.58 -9.58
CA VAL A 70 -2.56 11.37 -8.87
C VAL A 70 -2.12 10.63 -7.62
N THR A 71 -0.82 10.34 -7.55
CA THR A 71 -0.16 9.95 -6.32
C THR A 71 0.14 11.20 -5.51
N ASP A 72 -0.51 11.35 -4.36
CA ASP A 72 -0.39 12.56 -3.54
C ASP A 72 0.10 12.28 -2.12
N ARG A 73 0.26 11.00 -1.74
CA ARG A 73 0.80 10.63 -0.43
C ARG A 73 1.64 9.36 -0.46
N LEU A 74 2.40 9.16 0.61
CA LEU A 74 3.13 7.93 0.87
C LEU A 74 2.46 7.14 2.00
N LEU A 75 2.47 5.82 1.87
CA LEU A 75 2.05 4.87 2.91
C LEU A 75 3.06 3.71 2.99
N HIS A 76 3.11 3.02 4.13
CA HIS A 76 3.76 1.71 4.22
C HIS A 76 3.11 0.72 3.24
N ALA A 77 3.86 -0.28 2.79
CA ALA A 77 3.38 -1.23 1.80
C ALA A 77 2.19 -2.04 2.32
N THR A 78 2.26 -2.49 3.58
CA THR A 78 1.16 -3.18 4.26
C THR A 78 -0.08 -2.29 4.35
N CYS A 79 0.10 -1.03 4.77
CA CYS A 79 -1.02 -0.08 4.91
C CYS A 79 -1.69 0.24 3.58
N ASN A 80 -0.91 0.48 2.53
CA ASN A 80 -1.42 0.72 1.18
C ASN A 80 -2.22 -0.49 0.67
N GLY A 81 -1.77 -1.71 0.94
CA GLY A 81 -2.51 -2.94 0.62
C GLY A 81 -3.80 -3.09 1.42
N SER A 82 -3.78 -2.84 2.73
CA SER A 82 -4.96 -2.93 3.60
C SER A 82 -6.06 -1.94 3.24
N ARG A 83 -5.69 -0.72 2.83
CA ARG A 83 -6.61 0.33 2.37
C ARG A 83 -7.44 -0.10 1.17
N GLY A 84 -6.82 -0.77 0.21
CA GLY A 84 -7.48 -1.23 -1.01
C GLY A 84 -7.97 -0.07 -1.88
N ASP A 85 -9.28 0.01 -2.11
CA ASP A 85 -9.95 1.02 -2.92
C ASP A 85 -10.44 2.25 -2.13
N GLY A 86 -10.05 2.37 -0.85
CA GLY A 86 -10.45 3.46 0.04
C GLY A 86 -11.79 3.25 0.75
N SER A 87 -12.54 2.20 0.43
CA SER A 87 -13.79 1.85 1.16
C SER A 87 -13.56 1.62 2.65
N ARG A 88 -12.33 1.31 3.05
CA ARG A 88 -11.91 1.01 4.43
C ARG A 88 -11.31 2.21 5.15
N ASP A 89 -11.37 3.41 4.59
CA ASP A 89 -10.76 4.60 5.21
C ASP A 89 -11.29 4.90 6.62
N HIS A 90 -12.51 4.46 6.96
CA HIS A 90 -13.11 4.54 8.29
C HIS A 90 -12.57 3.51 9.29
N LEU A 91 -11.96 2.41 8.81
CA LEU A 91 -11.36 1.36 9.61
C LEU A 91 -9.88 1.61 9.91
N ARG A 92 -9.36 2.78 9.53
CA ARG A 92 -7.93 3.02 9.60
C ARG A 92 -7.43 2.91 11.07
N PRO A 93 -6.34 2.19 11.29
CA PRO A 93 -5.69 2.06 12.61
C PRO A 93 -5.43 3.41 13.30
N ALA A 94 -5.07 4.45 12.54
CA ALA A 94 -4.84 5.79 13.09
C ALA A 94 -6.09 6.44 13.73
N ILE A 95 -7.31 6.02 13.36
CA ILE A 95 -8.57 6.50 13.95
C ILE A 95 -9.08 5.51 15.00
N THR A 96 -9.01 4.21 14.71
CA THR A 96 -9.59 3.18 15.57
C THR A 96 -8.70 2.79 16.75
N GLY A 97 -7.42 3.19 16.74
CA GLY A 97 -6.42 2.80 17.73
C GLY A 97 -6.03 1.32 17.67
N GLN A 98 -6.48 0.59 16.65
CA GLN A 98 -6.18 -0.83 16.50
C GLN A 98 -4.73 -1.03 16.00
N PRO A 99 -3.99 -2.03 16.53
CA PRO A 99 -2.64 -2.33 16.04
C PRO A 99 -2.65 -2.83 14.59
N VAL A 100 -1.70 -2.38 13.76
CA VAL A 100 -1.59 -2.80 12.34
C VAL A 100 -1.04 -4.21 12.16
N ASP A 101 -0.26 -4.62 13.14
CA ASP A 101 0.35 -5.92 13.34
C ASP A 101 -0.71 -7.00 13.63
N ALA A 102 -1.82 -6.65 14.30
CA ALA A 102 -2.93 -7.59 14.50
C ALA A 102 -3.65 -7.97 13.19
N VAL A 103 -3.60 -7.11 12.16
CA VAL A 103 -4.20 -7.38 10.85
C VAL A 103 -3.26 -8.19 9.94
N SER A 104 -1.95 -8.12 10.22
CA SER A 104 -0.89 -8.78 9.44
C SER A 104 -0.66 -10.24 9.85
N ASN A 105 -1.07 -10.64 11.06
CA ASN A 105 -0.82 -11.97 11.61
C ASN A 105 -1.91 -13.02 11.31
N ARG A 106 -2.81 -12.77 10.35
CA ARG A 106 -3.55 -13.87 9.69
C ARG A 106 -2.70 -14.38 8.54
N ASP A 107 -1.59 -14.99 8.91
CA ASP A 107 -0.79 -15.79 7.99
C ASP A 107 -1.59 -17.09 7.76
N ASP A 108 -2.59 -17.02 6.88
CA ASP A 108 -3.41 -18.17 6.45
C ASP A 108 -2.55 -19.26 5.77
N ARG A 109 -1.23 -19.08 5.65
CA ARG A 109 -0.26 -20.11 5.28
C ARG A 109 -0.23 -21.30 6.25
N GLY A 110 -0.63 -21.11 7.51
CA GLY A 110 -0.81 -22.21 8.47
C GLY A 110 -2.00 -23.13 8.15
N CYS A 111 -2.98 -22.66 7.38
CA CYS A 111 -4.17 -23.45 7.02
C CYS A 111 -3.95 -24.39 5.82
N TRP A 112 -2.84 -24.25 5.08
CA TRP A 112 -2.56 -25.07 3.88
C TRP A 112 -1.59 -26.23 4.13
N CYS A 113 -0.99 -26.34 5.32
CA CYS A 113 -0.04 -27.42 5.67
C CYS A 113 -0.61 -28.47 6.65
N LEU A 114 -1.94 -28.66 6.66
CA LEU A 114 -2.62 -29.76 7.37
C LEU A 114 -3.47 -30.60 6.42
N LEU A 115 -2.92 -30.96 5.26
CA LEU A 115 -3.36 -32.13 4.50
C LEU A 115 -2.21 -33.15 4.57
N GLU A 116 -2.34 -34.07 5.53
CA GLU A 116 -1.58 -35.32 5.55
C GLU A 116 -1.94 -36.15 4.30
N TRP A 117 -0.94 -36.38 3.45
CA TRP A 117 -0.87 -37.49 2.49
C TRP A 117 0.56 -37.69 2.04
#